data_AF-A0A2Z6NFV4-F1
#
_entry.id   AF-A0A2Z6NFV4-F1
#
_cell.length_a   1.000
_cell.length_b   1.000
_cell.length_c   1.000
_cell.angle_alpha   90.00
_cell.angle_beta   90.00
_cell.angle_gamma   90.00
#
_symmetry.space_group_name_H-M   'P 1'
#
loop_
_entity.id
_entity.type
_entity.pdbx_description
1 polymer ?
#
loop_
_entity_poly.entity_id
_entity_poly.type
_entity_poly.pdbx_seq_one_letter_code
_entity_poly.pdbx_strand_id
1 'polypeptide(L)'
;MVHEATEYIKKCIGGGDDDALMLCGSGATAAIKRLQEVMGIAVPSILREKMLRCLSEEERWVVFVGPYEHHSNLLSWRQSLAEVVEIGLDDKGLLDMEALKLQLEAYKNTNRPLLGSFSACSNVTGIYSNTRAIAKLLHQYNGFACFDFAASGPYVEIDMRSGQIDGYDAVFISPHKFLGGPGSPGVLLMNKALYRLRFLPPSTCGGGTVNYVNGFDEKDTLYMEDIEERENGGTPPIIQTMRAALAFWVKEYINYEEIEKREQLYINKALKRLMPNPNIEILGNLSTKRQAILSFVVYSTTNITKILGGSFVATLLNDLFGIQARGGCACAGPYGHDLLNINESQSLALRSAIQEGYIGVKPGWTRVSFPYYMGEEDFEFILAAIEFIAIYGQRFLSLYKFDMKNGSWKIKKQKLDILLNENKFYMRETREKANNDYFKARSDSNVRIKQVGVLRRKSFLEAKCIASRLPKFLSERIHLDIDPSVLHFIV
;
A
#
# COMPACT_ATOMS: atom_id res chain seq x y z
N MET A 1 -11.35 27.82 -12.21
CA MET A 1 -10.14 26.99 -12.02
C MET A 1 -10.23 26.04 -10.83
N VAL A 2 -10.13 26.48 -9.55
CA VAL A 2 -10.16 25.53 -8.41
C VAL A 2 -11.50 24.79 -8.32
N HIS A 3 -12.61 25.52 -8.40
CA HIS A 3 -13.95 24.93 -8.41
C HIS A 3 -14.13 23.93 -9.57
N GLU A 4 -13.77 24.31 -10.80
CA GLU A 4 -13.79 23.41 -11.96
C GLU A 4 -12.94 22.14 -11.76
N ALA A 5 -11.77 22.27 -11.13
CA ALA A 5 -10.90 21.14 -10.82
C ALA A 5 -11.53 20.22 -9.77
N THR A 6 -12.14 20.78 -8.72
CA THR A 6 -12.88 20.05 -7.69
C THR A 6 -14.08 19.30 -8.30
N GLU A 7 -14.90 19.98 -9.09
CA GLU A 7 -16.05 19.39 -9.80
C GLU A 7 -15.62 18.29 -10.76
N TYR A 8 -14.52 18.49 -11.48
CA TYR A 8 -13.96 17.46 -12.36
C TYR A 8 -13.58 16.19 -11.58
N ILE A 9 -12.89 16.34 -10.45
CA ILE A 9 -12.53 15.19 -9.58
C ILE A 9 -13.81 14.52 -9.06
N LYS A 10 -14.79 15.30 -8.58
CA LYS A 10 -16.07 14.79 -8.05
C LYS A 10 -16.78 13.94 -9.09
N LYS A 11 -16.89 14.44 -10.33
CA LYS A 11 -17.47 13.71 -11.46
C LYS A 11 -16.71 12.42 -11.78
N CYS A 12 -15.38 12.42 -11.76
CA CYS A 12 -14.57 11.24 -12.04
C CYS A 12 -14.74 10.10 -11.02
N ILE A 13 -15.32 10.39 -9.85
CA ILE A 13 -15.58 9.42 -8.77
C ILE A 13 -17.08 9.06 -8.73
N GLY A 14 -17.88 9.59 -9.66
CA GLY A 14 -19.33 9.39 -9.71
C GLY A 14 -20.11 10.12 -8.63
N GLY A 15 -19.55 11.20 -8.05
CA GLY A 15 -20.24 12.00 -7.03
C GLY A 15 -21.40 12.80 -7.62
N GLY A 16 -22.52 12.82 -6.90
CA GLY A 16 -23.73 13.59 -7.23
C GLY A 16 -23.99 14.75 -6.27
N ASP A 17 -25.21 15.30 -6.33
CA ASP A 17 -25.64 16.44 -5.51
C ASP A 17 -25.76 16.11 -4.03
N ASP A 18 -26.04 14.84 -3.68
CA ASP A 18 -26.11 14.35 -2.30
C ASP A 18 -24.74 14.01 -1.71
N ASP A 19 -23.67 14.22 -2.47
CA ASP A 19 -22.30 13.99 -2.05
C ASP A 19 -21.55 15.31 -1.85
N ALA A 20 -20.60 15.29 -0.91
CA ALA A 20 -19.67 16.38 -0.66
C ALA A 20 -18.23 15.90 -0.89
N LEU A 21 -17.48 16.65 -1.70
CA LEU A 21 -16.06 16.42 -1.92
C LEU A 21 -15.22 17.34 -1.03
N MET A 22 -14.26 16.74 -0.31
CA MET A 22 -13.30 17.45 0.51
C MET A 22 -11.87 17.13 0.08
N LEU A 23 -11.08 18.18 -0.07
CA LEU A 23 -9.65 18.09 -0.31
C LEU A 23 -8.95 18.12 1.05
N CYS A 24 -8.31 17.00 1.39
CA CYS A 24 -7.74 16.79 2.71
C CYS A 24 -6.22 16.96 2.68
N GLY A 25 -5.56 16.72 3.81
CA GLY A 25 -4.10 16.68 3.91
C GLY A 25 -3.45 15.56 3.07
N SER A 26 -2.46 14.85 3.62
CA SER A 26 -1.70 13.87 2.82
C SER A 26 -2.45 12.53 2.61
N GLY A 27 -3.02 12.36 1.41
CA GLY A 27 -3.58 11.10 0.93
C GLY A 27 -4.82 10.60 1.69
N ALA A 28 -5.16 9.33 1.50
CA ALA A 28 -6.35 8.71 2.09
C ALA A 28 -6.32 8.71 3.63
N THR A 29 -5.14 8.72 4.25
CA THR A 29 -5.02 8.87 5.71
C THR A 29 -5.71 10.14 6.21
N ALA A 30 -5.50 11.27 5.52
CA ALA A 30 -6.15 12.52 5.90
C ALA A 30 -7.64 12.52 5.55
N ALA A 31 -8.06 11.81 4.48
CA ALA A 31 -9.45 11.65 4.11
C ALA A 31 -10.25 10.84 5.15
N ILE A 32 -9.70 9.72 5.62
CA ILE A 32 -10.29 8.89 6.69
C ILE A 32 -10.40 9.70 7.98
N LYS A 33 -9.34 10.44 8.35
CA LYS A 33 -9.36 11.31 9.53
C LYS A 33 -10.42 12.41 9.39
N ARG A 34 -10.51 13.05 8.23
CA ARG A 34 -11.51 14.09 7.97
C ARG A 34 -12.93 13.53 8.10
N LEU A 35 -13.19 12.33 7.59
CA LEU A 35 -14.49 11.68 7.78
C LEU A 35 -14.82 11.52 9.27
N GLN A 36 -13.88 11.05 10.09
CA GLN A 36 -14.07 10.93 11.53
C GLN A 36 -14.35 12.27 12.23
N GLU A 37 -13.72 13.35 11.76
CA GLU A 37 -13.94 14.71 12.28
C GLU A 37 -15.36 15.20 11.98
N VAL A 38 -15.82 15.09 10.73
CA VAL A 38 -17.15 15.56 10.34
C VAL A 38 -18.29 14.68 10.85
N MET A 39 -17.99 13.42 11.18
CA MET A 39 -18.90 12.52 11.90
C MET A 39 -18.94 12.78 13.41
N GLY A 40 -18.01 13.58 13.96
CA GLY A 40 -17.94 13.88 15.39
C GLY A 40 -17.36 12.76 16.27
N ILE A 41 -16.62 11.82 15.68
CA ILE A 41 -16.01 10.67 16.39
C ILE A 41 -14.48 10.75 16.52
N ALA A 42 -13.89 11.82 15.96
CA ALA A 42 -12.48 12.16 16.14
C ALA A 42 -12.28 12.87 17.48
N VAL A 43 -11.27 12.43 18.23
CA VAL A 43 -10.85 13.07 19.49
C VAL A 43 -9.33 13.06 19.62
N PRO A 44 -8.70 14.08 20.23
CA PRO A 44 -7.31 13.99 20.63
C PRO A 44 -7.08 12.80 21.58
N SER A 45 -5.96 12.07 21.41
CA SER A 45 -5.68 10.84 22.16
C SER A 45 -5.72 11.02 23.68
N ILE A 46 -5.27 12.18 24.18
CA ILE A 46 -5.29 12.52 25.63
C ILE A 46 -6.71 12.60 26.23
N LEU A 47 -7.73 12.85 25.40
CA LEU A 47 -9.12 12.97 25.85
C LEU A 47 -9.96 11.71 25.57
N ARG A 48 -9.45 10.76 24.79
CA ARG A 48 -10.21 9.59 24.31
C ARG A 48 -10.88 8.81 25.44
N GLU A 49 -10.09 8.39 26.43
CA GLU A 49 -10.61 7.60 27.57
C GLU A 49 -11.63 8.38 28.41
N LYS A 50 -11.48 9.71 28.51
CA LYS A 50 -12.46 10.55 29.21
C LYS A 50 -13.77 10.60 28.43
N MET A 51 -13.72 10.79 27.12
CA MET A 51 -14.91 10.85 26.27
C MET A 51 -15.64 9.50 26.18
N LEU A 52 -14.90 8.40 26.08
CA LEU A 52 -15.50 7.06 26.07
C LEU A 52 -16.29 6.74 27.35
N ARG A 53 -15.89 7.29 28.51
CA ARG A 53 -16.64 7.15 29.77
C ARG A 53 -17.89 8.03 29.83
N CYS A 54 -17.99 9.05 28.99
CA CYS A 54 -19.12 9.98 28.94
C CYS A 54 -20.18 9.57 27.90
N LEU A 55 -19.82 8.74 26.92
CA LEU A 55 -20.73 8.26 25.89
C LEU A 55 -21.47 7.01 26.38
N SER A 56 -22.77 6.96 26.13
CA SER A 56 -23.55 5.71 26.15
C SER A 56 -23.13 4.78 25.01
N GLU A 57 -23.49 3.49 25.10
CA GLU A 57 -23.19 2.54 24.03
C GLU A 57 -23.92 2.89 22.73
N GLU A 58 -25.16 3.39 22.82
CA GLU A 58 -26.00 3.76 21.66
C GLU A 58 -25.41 4.93 20.85
N GLU A 59 -24.70 5.84 21.52
CA GLU A 59 -24.01 6.97 20.86
C GLU A 59 -22.72 6.55 20.14
N ARG A 60 -22.19 5.35 20.43
CA ARG A 60 -20.92 4.89 19.86
C ARG A 60 -21.16 4.15 18.55
N TRP A 61 -20.59 4.70 17.48
CA TRP A 61 -20.52 4.02 16.19
C TRP A 61 -19.85 2.65 16.31
N VAL A 62 -20.36 1.68 15.54
CA VAL A 62 -19.71 0.39 15.31
C VAL A 62 -19.10 0.43 13.91
N VAL A 63 -17.78 0.29 13.84
CA VAL A 63 -17.02 0.34 12.59
C VAL A 63 -16.44 -1.03 12.28
N PHE A 64 -16.92 -1.65 11.20
CA PHE A 64 -16.40 -2.90 10.66
C PHE A 64 -15.23 -2.60 9.73
N VAL A 65 -14.12 -3.31 9.91
CA VAL A 65 -12.92 -3.18 9.04
C VAL A 65 -12.47 -4.55 8.56
N GLY A 66 -11.83 -4.60 7.40
CA GLY A 66 -11.42 -5.86 6.76
C GLY A 66 -10.09 -6.43 7.28
N PRO A 67 -9.68 -7.59 6.74
CA PRO A 67 -8.48 -8.28 7.20
C PRO A 67 -7.18 -7.70 6.61
N TYR A 68 -7.26 -7.04 5.45
CA TYR A 68 -6.09 -6.51 4.73
C TYR A 68 -6.03 -4.98 4.70
N GLU A 69 -6.56 -4.34 5.74
CA GLU A 69 -6.53 -2.88 5.86
C GLU A 69 -5.11 -2.34 5.98
N HIS A 70 -4.86 -1.25 5.26
CA HIS A 70 -3.72 -0.39 5.53
C HIS A 70 -3.84 0.20 6.94
N HIS A 71 -2.72 0.46 7.62
CA HIS A 71 -2.71 1.05 8.97
C HIS A 71 -3.56 2.33 9.07
N SER A 72 -3.64 3.13 8.00
CA SER A 72 -4.50 4.31 7.94
C SER A 72 -5.99 3.99 8.09
N ASN A 73 -6.45 2.85 7.58
CA ASN A 73 -7.84 2.39 7.64
C ASN A 73 -8.07 1.35 8.75
N LEU A 74 -7.15 1.23 9.71
CA LEU A 74 -7.31 0.39 10.90
C LEU A 74 -7.00 1.18 12.17
N LEU A 75 -5.78 1.70 12.29
CA LEU A 75 -5.35 2.42 13.49
C LEU A 75 -6.14 3.71 13.70
N SER A 76 -6.51 4.40 12.61
CA SER A 76 -7.34 5.61 12.71
C SER A 76 -8.68 5.31 13.36
N TRP A 77 -9.32 4.18 13.03
CA TRP A 77 -10.60 3.78 13.64
C TRP A 77 -10.41 3.33 15.09
N ARG A 78 -9.37 2.52 15.36
CA ARG A 78 -9.05 2.06 16.73
C ARG A 78 -8.79 3.23 17.69
N GLN A 79 -8.25 4.34 17.19
CA GLN A 79 -7.97 5.56 17.96
C GLN A 79 -9.12 6.60 17.95
N SER A 80 -10.26 6.28 17.31
CA SER A 80 -11.48 7.09 17.37
C SER A 80 -12.33 6.75 18.59
N LEU A 81 -13.52 7.36 18.69
CA LEU A 81 -14.55 7.04 19.69
C LEU A 81 -15.42 5.81 19.31
N ALA A 82 -15.28 5.31 18.09
CA ALA A 82 -16.01 4.13 17.63
C ALA A 82 -15.55 2.85 18.34
N GLU A 83 -16.44 1.87 18.37
CA GLU A 83 -16.07 0.47 18.56
C GLU A 83 -15.67 -0.13 17.22
N VAL A 84 -14.53 -0.81 17.18
CA VAL A 84 -14.00 -1.39 15.95
C VAL A 84 -14.15 -2.90 15.99
N VAL A 85 -14.79 -3.45 14.96
CA VAL A 85 -14.97 -4.89 14.76
C VAL A 85 -14.15 -5.30 13.54
N GLU A 86 -13.16 -6.14 13.75
CA GLU A 86 -12.26 -6.62 12.70
C GLU A 86 -12.81 -7.92 12.10
N ILE A 87 -13.07 -7.91 10.80
CA ILE A 87 -13.51 -9.09 10.05
C ILE A 87 -12.28 -9.79 9.48
N GLY A 88 -12.19 -11.09 9.76
CA GLY A 88 -11.07 -11.94 9.36
C GLY A 88 -11.10 -12.38 7.90
N LEU A 89 -10.17 -13.28 7.60
CA LEU A 89 -10.08 -13.98 6.31
C LEU A 89 -10.92 -15.27 6.34
N ASP A 90 -11.49 -15.63 5.20
CA ASP A 90 -12.07 -16.96 4.96
C ASP A 90 -10.96 -18.01 4.65
N ASP A 91 -11.35 -19.27 4.47
CA ASP A 91 -10.44 -20.37 4.12
C ASP A 91 -9.69 -20.15 2.78
N LYS A 92 -10.14 -19.19 1.97
CA LYS A 92 -9.51 -18.81 0.69
C LYS A 92 -8.59 -17.60 0.84
N GLY A 93 -8.42 -17.04 2.03
CA GLY A 93 -7.64 -15.83 2.26
C GLY A 93 -8.28 -14.57 1.68
N LEU A 94 -9.61 -14.52 1.61
CA LEU A 94 -10.42 -13.36 1.20
C LEU A 94 -11.20 -12.83 2.40
N LEU A 95 -11.80 -11.64 2.31
CA LEU A 95 -12.69 -11.12 3.36
C LEU A 95 -13.82 -12.14 3.64
N ASP A 96 -13.97 -12.53 4.91
CA ASP A 96 -15.06 -13.42 5.32
C ASP A 96 -16.41 -12.68 5.37
N MET A 97 -17.18 -12.83 4.29
CA MET A 97 -18.49 -12.20 4.14
C MET A 97 -19.54 -12.78 5.10
N GLU A 98 -19.43 -14.05 5.50
CA GLU A 98 -20.35 -14.65 6.47
C GLU A 98 -20.03 -14.15 7.88
N ALA A 99 -18.75 -14.03 8.25
CA ALA A 99 -18.36 -13.39 9.50
C ALA A 99 -18.84 -11.94 9.57
N LEU A 100 -18.70 -11.15 8.49
CA LEU A 100 -19.26 -9.79 8.42
C LEU A 100 -20.77 -9.81 8.66
N LYS A 101 -21.51 -10.71 8.00
CA LYS A 101 -22.96 -10.83 8.17
C LYS A 101 -23.34 -11.16 9.61
N LEU A 102 -22.67 -12.13 10.24
CA LEU A 102 -22.91 -12.51 11.64
C LEU A 102 -22.67 -11.35 12.60
N GLN A 103 -21.62 -10.57 12.37
CA GLN A 103 -21.35 -9.37 13.17
C GLN A 103 -22.45 -8.32 12.95
N LEU A 104 -22.86 -8.05 11.70
CA LEU A 104 -23.97 -7.13 11.42
C LEU A 104 -25.29 -7.57 12.09
N GLU A 105 -25.58 -8.88 12.09
CA GLU A 105 -26.74 -9.43 12.80
C GLU A 105 -26.67 -9.20 14.32
N ALA A 106 -25.49 -9.34 14.91
CA ALA A 106 -25.28 -9.11 16.35
C ALA A 106 -25.56 -7.65 16.75
N TYR A 107 -25.22 -6.68 15.90
CA TYR A 107 -25.43 -5.25 16.17
C TYR A 107 -26.76 -4.69 15.66
N LYS A 108 -27.53 -5.46 14.87
CA LYS A 108 -28.80 -4.99 14.25
C LYS A 108 -29.79 -4.36 15.23
N ASN A 109 -29.88 -4.90 16.44
CA ASN A 109 -30.86 -4.48 17.45
C ASN A 109 -30.27 -3.57 18.53
N THR A 110 -29.03 -3.11 18.41
CA THR A 110 -28.39 -2.27 19.43
C THR A 110 -28.72 -0.79 19.28
N ASN A 111 -29.48 -0.40 18.24
CA ASN A 111 -29.79 1.00 17.90
C ASN A 111 -28.55 1.89 17.72
N ARG A 112 -27.40 1.28 17.38
CA ARG A 112 -26.12 1.97 17.16
C ARG A 112 -25.93 2.24 15.67
N PRO A 113 -25.31 3.36 15.29
CA PRO A 113 -24.97 3.61 13.89
C PRO A 113 -23.84 2.68 13.44
N LEU A 114 -24.04 2.02 12.29
CA LEU A 114 -23.13 1.03 11.73
C LEU A 114 -22.39 1.62 10.52
N LEU A 115 -21.10 1.33 10.40
CA LEU A 115 -20.27 1.73 9.26
C LEU A 115 -19.27 0.63 8.92
N GLY A 116 -19.13 0.28 7.65
CA GLY A 116 -18.04 -0.52 7.13
C GLY A 116 -16.98 0.37 6.50
N SER A 117 -15.70 0.18 6.84
CA SER A 117 -14.57 0.88 6.21
C SER A 117 -13.56 -0.13 5.68
N PHE A 118 -13.68 -0.49 4.41
CA PHE A 118 -12.92 -1.58 3.80
C PHE A 118 -11.96 -1.10 2.70
N SER A 119 -10.79 -1.72 2.59
CA SER A 119 -9.89 -1.50 1.46
C SER A 119 -10.55 -2.04 0.18
N ALA A 120 -10.63 -1.23 -0.88
CA ALA A 120 -11.12 -1.68 -2.19
C ALA A 120 -10.14 -2.65 -2.87
N CYS A 121 -8.85 -2.53 -2.53
CA CYS A 121 -7.79 -3.42 -2.99
C CYS A 121 -6.68 -3.50 -1.95
N SER A 122 -6.20 -4.71 -1.66
CA SER A 122 -5.05 -4.91 -0.78
C SER A 122 -3.80 -4.26 -1.37
N ASN A 123 -3.17 -3.35 -0.62
CA ASN A 123 -1.87 -2.78 -1.00
C ASN A 123 -0.73 -3.80 -0.90
N VAL A 124 -0.98 -4.96 -0.28
CA VAL A 124 -0.02 -6.05 -0.12
C VAL A 124 -0.12 -7.01 -1.31
N THR A 125 -1.29 -7.62 -1.51
CA THR A 125 -1.44 -8.75 -2.45
C THR A 125 -2.05 -8.34 -3.79
N GLY A 126 -2.55 -7.11 -3.89
CA GLY A 126 -3.31 -6.63 -5.05
C GLY A 126 -4.72 -7.21 -5.14
N ILE A 127 -5.15 -8.07 -4.22
CA ILE A 127 -6.48 -8.67 -4.25
C ILE A 127 -7.55 -7.58 -4.15
N TYR A 128 -8.51 -7.60 -5.09
CA TYR A 128 -9.65 -6.71 -5.06
C TYR A 128 -10.73 -7.25 -4.11
N SER A 129 -11.28 -6.34 -3.30
CA SER A 129 -12.52 -6.60 -2.56
C SER A 129 -13.71 -6.55 -3.51
N ASN A 130 -14.73 -7.38 -3.28
CA ASN A 130 -16.02 -7.19 -3.93
C ASN A 130 -16.77 -6.05 -3.23
N THR A 131 -16.35 -4.81 -3.48
CA THR A 131 -16.85 -3.59 -2.81
C THR A 131 -18.36 -3.46 -2.92
N ARG A 132 -18.93 -3.80 -4.09
CA ARG A 132 -20.39 -3.76 -4.30
C ARG A 132 -21.14 -4.80 -3.46
N ALA A 133 -20.60 -6.00 -3.31
CA ALA A 133 -21.21 -7.01 -2.44
C ALA A 133 -21.13 -6.62 -0.95
N ILE A 134 -19.99 -6.04 -0.53
CA ILE A 134 -19.82 -5.51 0.82
C ILE A 134 -20.82 -4.39 1.10
N ALA A 135 -20.97 -3.44 0.17
CA ALA A 135 -21.94 -2.36 0.28
C ALA A 135 -23.39 -2.87 0.39
N LYS A 136 -23.78 -3.81 -0.49
CA LYS A 136 -25.11 -4.47 -0.42
C LYS A 136 -25.37 -5.08 0.94
N LEU A 137 -24.38 -5.79 1.50
CA LEU A 137 -24.53 -6.43 2.79
C LEU A 137 -24.64 -5.38 3.92
N LEU A 138 -23.81 -4.34 3.93
CA LEU A 138 -23.89 -3.28 4.95
C LEU A 138 -25.25 -2.56 4.93
N HIS A 139 -25.72 -2.17 3.74
CA HIS A 139 -26.99 -1.45 3.59
C HIS A 139 -28.22 -2.30 3.95
N GLN A 140 -28.18 -3.63 3.78
CA GLN A 140 -29.24 -4.52 4.27
C GLN A 140 -29.46 -4.44 5.79
N TYR A 141 -28.44 -3.98 6.53
CA TYR A 141 -28.48 -3.77 7.97
C TYR A 141 -28.46 -2.28 8.36
N ASN A 142 -28.81 -1.39 7.42
CA ASN A 142 -28.79 0.07 7.60
C ASN A 142 -27.42 0.67 7.98
N GLY A 143 -26.32 -0.02 7.62
CA GLY A 143 -24.97 0.48 7.83
C GLY A 143 -24.42 1.21 6.61
N PHE A 144 -23.53 2.16 6.82
CA PHE A 144 -22.86 2.90 5.75
C PHE A 144 -21.67 2.12 5.18
N ALA A 145 -21.40 2.26 3.88
CA ALA A 145 -20.34 1.56 3.15
C ALA A 145 -19.23 2.53 2.68
N CYS A 146 -18.10 2.53 3.39
CA CYS A 146 -16.94 3.37 3.11
C CYS A 146 -15.77 2.53 2.56
N PHE A 147 -15.06 3.06 1.57
CA PHE A 147 -13.99 2.32 0.90
C PHE A 147 -12.68 3.10 0.73
N ASP A 148 -11.56 2.46 1.10
CA ASP A 148 -10.22 2.94 0.80
C ASP A 148 -9.78 2.51 -0.60
N PHE A 149 -9.82 3.45 -1.55
CA PHE A 149 -9.35 3.30 -2.92
C PHE A 149 -7.90 3.77 -3.10
N ALA A 150 -7.11 3.95 -2.04
CA ALA A 150 -5.74 4.41 -2.16
C ALA A 150 -4.88 3.48 -3.03
N ALA A 151 -5.07 2.16 -3.00
CA ALA A 151 -4.28 1.23 -3.82
C ALA A 151 -4.80 1.14 -5.27
N SER A 152 -6.12 1.01 -5.44
CA SER A 152 -6.78 0.72 -6.72
C SER A 152 -7.22 1.95 -7.50
N GLY A 153 -7.45 3.09 -6.85
CA GLY A 153 -8.00 4.29 -7.47
C GLY A 153 -7.29 4.78 -8.74
N PRO A 154 -5.95 4.68 -8.86
CA PRO A 154 -5.27 5.03 -10.11
C PRO A 154 -5.58 4.10 -11.30
N TYR A 155 -6.27 2.98 -11.08
CA TYR A 155 -6.38 1.87 -12.02
C TYR A 155 -7.81 1.47 -12.34
N VAL A 156 -8.75 1.68 -11.41
CA VAL A 156 -10.15 1.23 -11.55
C VAL A 156 -11.10 2.39 -11.78
N GLU A 157 -12.26 2.11 -12.36
CA GLU A 157 -13.41 3.00 -12.30
C GLU A 157 -13.91 3.10 -10.84
N ILE A 158 -14.21 4.31 -10.41
CA ILE A 158 -14.84 4.56 -9.10
C ILE A 158 -16.16 5.27 -9.38
N ASP A 159 -17.23 4.74 -8.82
CA ASP A 159 -18.58 5.23 -9.04
C ASP A 159 -19.35 5.21 -7.73
N MET A 160 -19.58 6.38 -7.13
CA MET A 160 -20.14 6.54 -5.79
C MET A 160 -21.53 5.90 -5.66
N ARG A 161 -22.47 6.19 -6.56
CA ARG A 161 -23.87 5.70 -6.51
C ARG A 161 -24.54 5.86 -5.15
N SER A 162 -24.29 6.99 -4.49
CA SER A 162 -24.83 7.32 -3.17
C SER A 162 -26.32 7.00 -3.04
N GLY A 163 -26.74 6.36 -1.94
CA GLY A 163 -28.13 5.98 -1.69
C GLY A 163 -28.65 4.74 -2.46
N GLN A 164 -27.87 4.17 -3.37
CA GLN A 164 -28.19 2.87 -3.97
C GLN A 164 -27.77 1.72 -3.06
N ILE A 165 -28.43 0.56 -3.18
CA ILE A 165 -28.15 -0.61 -2.34
C ILE A 165 -26.70 -1.09 -2.45
N ASP A 166 -26.03 -0.86 -3.59
CA ASP A 166 -24.61 -1.18 -3.80
C ASP A 166 -23.73 0.06 -4.00
N GLY A 167 -24.27 1.21 -3.60
CA GLY A 167 -23.56 2.48 -3.53
C GLY A 167 -22.51 2.51 -2.45
N TYR A 168 -21.70 3.55 -2.48
CA TYR A 168 -20.73 3.88 -1.45
C TYR A 168 -21.21 5.14 -0.74
N ASP A 169 -20.92 5.24 0.55
CA ASP A 169 -21.21 6.43 1.36
C ASP A 169 -19.96 7.24 1.66
N ALA A 170 -18.77 6.64 1.54
CA ALA A 170 -17.53 7.40 1.45
C ALA A 170 -16.46 6.69 0.61
N VAL A 171 -15.66 7.48 -0.10
CA VAL A 171 -14.52 7.03 -0.87
C VAL A 171 -13.29 7.83 -0.45
N PHE A 172 -12.23 7.11 -0.04
CA PHE A 172 -10.94 7.69 0.29
C PHE A 172 -9.95 7.46 -0.84
N ILE A 173 -9.31 8.52 -1.33
CA ILE A 173 -8.35 8.43 -2.44
C ILE A 173 -7.02 9.07 -2.06
N SER A 174 -5.94 8.49 -2.59
CA SER A 174 -4.59 9.03 -2.54
C SER A 174 -4.11 9.45 -3.93
N PRO A 175 -4.45 10.66 -4.41
CA PRO A 175 -4.04 11.14 -5.73
C PRO A 175 -2.53 11.10 -5.98
N HIS A 176 -1.68 11.17 -4.93
CA HIS A 176 -0.23 11.00 -5.10
C HIS A 176 0.22 9.64 -5.65
N LYS A 177 -0.68 8.64 -5.72
CA LYS A 177 -0.44 7.33 -6.34
C LYS A 177 -0.88 7.29 -7.81
N PHE A 178 -1.50 8.34 -8.32
CA PHE A 178 -1.85 8.49 -9.73
C PHE A 178 -0.64 8.98 -10.52
N LEU A 179 -0.59 8.65 -11.81
CA LEU A 179 0.45 9.15 -12.71
C LEU A 179 0.39 10.69 -12.75
N GLY A 180 1.50 11.36 -12.42
CA GLY A 180 1.56 12.82 -12.31
C GLY A 180 0.99 13.42 -11.01
N GLY A 181 0.40 12.58 -10.15
CA GLY A 181 -0.26 12.99 -8.92
C GLY A 181 0.62 13.33 -7.70
N PRO A 182 1.90 12.93 -7.56
CA PRO A 182 2.71 13.32 -6.39
C PRO A 182 2.66 14.82 -6.07
N GLY A 183 2.37 15.18 -4.82
CA GLY A 183 2.15 16.57 -4.38
C GLY A 183 0.69 17.03 -4.37
N SER A 184 -0.26 16.15 -4.72
CA SER A 184 -1.71 16.38 -4.63
C SER A 184 -2.26 16.12 -3.22
N PRO A 185 -3.42 16.71 -2.84
CA PRO A 185 -4.06 16.47 -1.56
C PRO A 185 -4.75 15.09 -1.55
N GLY A 186 -5.10 14.61 -0.37
CA GLY A 186 -6.06 13.51 -0.21
C GLY A 186 -7.45 13.94 -0.66
N VAL A 187 -8.27 12.98 -1.09
CA VAL A 187 -9.66 13.26 -1.51
C VAL A 187 -10.58 12.37 -0.68
N LEU A 188 -11.58 13.01 -0.05
CA LEU A 188 -12.74 12.38 0.54
C LEU A 188 -13.95 12.78 -0.30
N LEU A 189 -14.65 11.82 -0.89
CA LEU A 189 -16.01 12.02 -1.36
C LEU A 189 -16.93 11.28 -0.40
N MET A 190 -17.96 11.94 0.13
CA MET A 190 -18.87 11.32 1.09
C MET A 190 -20.32 11.73 0.87
N ASN A 191 -21.23 10.82 1.19
CA ASN A 191 -22.65 11.11 1.29
C ASN A 191 -22.89 12.13 2.41
N LYS A 192 -23.68 13.18 2.14
CA LYS A 192 -23.98 14.24 3.11
C LYS A 192 -24.70 13.73 4.37
N ALA A 193 -25.30 12.54 4.36
CA ALA A 193 -25.90 11.89 5.53
C ALA A 193 -24.86 11.56 6.63
N LEU A 194 -23.60 11.32 6.27
CA LEU A 194 -22.50 11.12 7.21
C LEU A 194 -22.06 12.42 7.90
N TYR A 195 -22.46 13.58 7.39
CA TYR A 195 -22.13 14.87 7.98
C TYR A 195 -22.96 15.11 9.25
N ARG A 196 -22.29 15.30 10.40
CA ARG A 196 -22.94 15.51 11.71
C ARG A 196 -22.78 16.93 12.25
N LEU A 197 -21.98 17.76 11.61
CA LEU A 197 -21.69 19.13 12.08
C LEU A 197 -22.62 20.19 11.50
N ARG A 198 -23.74 19.84 10.85
CA ARG A 198 -24.61 20.80 10.12
C ARG A 198 -24.95 22.05 10.93
N PHE A 199 -25.30 21.88 12.20
CA PHE A 199 -25.70 22.95 13.13
C PHE A 199 -24.60 23.31 14.15
N LEU A 200 -23.37 22.84 13.91
CA LEU A 200 -22.20 23.08 14.75
C LEU A 200 -21.12 23.78 13.92
N PRO A 201 -20.06 24.31 14.56
CA PRO A 201 -18.88 24.74 13.82
C PRO A 201 -18.30 23.61 12.94
N PRO A 202 -17.74 23.92 11.75
CA PRO A 202 -17.09 22.93 10.91
C PRO A 202 -15.89 22.28 11.60
N SER A 203 -15.40 21.17 11.07
CA SER A 203 -14.26 20.46 11.67
C SER A 203 -12.99 21.30 11.72
N THR A 204 -12.82 22.20 10.73
CA THR A 204 -11.72 23.14 10.64
C THR A 204 -12.27 24.56 10.44
N CYS A 205 -12.37 25.32 11.52
CA CYS A 205 -12.75 26.74 11.44
C CYS A 205 -11.59 27.60 10.91
N GLY A 206 -11.89 28.54 10.01
CA GLY A 206 -10.90 29.48 9.49
C GLY A 206 -11.52 30.53 8.59
N GLY A 207 -10.68 31.43 8.06
CA GLY A 207 -11.15 32.36 7.03
C GLY A 207 -11.70 31.59 5.82
N GLY A 208 -12.80 32.07 5.24
CA GLY A 208 -13.44 31.43 4.09
C GLY A 208 -14.49 30.37 4.43
N THR A 209 -14.76 30.06 5.71
CA THR A 209 -15.82 29.11 6.11
C THR A 209 -17.09 29.78 6.66
N VAL A 210 -17.12 31.12 6.69
CA VAL A 210 -18.11 31.94 7.38
C VAL A 210 -18.74 32.94 6.43
N ASN A 211 -20.04 33.18 6.62
CA ASN A 211 -20.78 34.30 6.04
C ASN A 211 -20.67 35.55 6.91
N TYR A 212 -20.58 35.38 8.24
CA TYR A 212 -20.52 36.49 9.19
C TYR A 212 -19.84 36.08 10.50
N VAL A 213 -19.01 36.97 11.05
CA VAL A 213 -18.38 36.85 12.38
C VAL A 213 -18.41 38.22 13.02
N ASN A 214 -18.82 38.31 14.29
CA ASN A 214 -18.75 39.54 15.08
C ASN A 214 -17.73 39.43 16.22
N GLY A 215 -17.48 40.55 16.91
CA GLY A 215 -16.54 40.63 18.03
C GLY A 215 -17.16 40.50 19.43
N PHE A 216 -18.43 40.10 19.54
CA PHE A 216 -19.21 40.16 20.78
C PHE A 216 -19.58 38.79 21.33
N ASP A 217 -20.16 37.91 20.52
CA ASP A 217 -20.56 36.54 20.92
C ASP A 217 -20.29 35.55 19.77
N GLU A 218 -19.64 34.43 20.11
CA GLU A 218 -19.35 33.37 19.14
C GLU A 218 -20.62 32.73 18.55
N LYS A 219 -21.73 32.76 19.30
CA LYS A 219 -23.03 32.19 18.88
C LYS A 219 -23.65 32.90 17.67
N ASP A 220 -23.25 34.15 17.42
CA ASP A 220 -23.71 34.94 16.28
C ASP A 220 -22.90 34.63 15.00
N THR A 221 -21.91 33.74 15.08
CA THR A 221 -21.12 33.31 13.91
C THR A 221 -22.01 32.53 12.96
N LEU A 222 -22.12 33.02 11.72
CA LEU A 222 -22.85 32.33 10.66
C LEU A 222 -21.84 31.61 9.76
N TYR A 223 -21.80 30.29 9.87
CA TYR A 223 -21.02 29.44 8.97
C TYR A 223 -21.73 29.24 7.62
N MET A 224 -20.96 28.92 6.58
CA MET A 224 -21.52 28.58 5.27
C MET A 224 -22.39 27.32 5.34
N GLU A 225 -23.48 27.31 4.57
CA GLU A 225 -24.39 26.16 4.51
C GLU A 225 -23.85 25.02 3.65
N ASP A 226 -23.13 25.35 2.57
CA ASP A 226 -22.52 24.36 1.70
C ASP A 226 -21.40 23.60 2.43
N ILE A 227 -21.47 22.26 2.36
CA ILE A 227 -20.57 21.36 3.11
C ILE A 227 -19.13 21.42 2.58
N GLU A 228 -18.95 21.61 1.28
CA GLU A 228 -17.61 21.64 0.68
C GLU A 228 -16.90 22.96 0.99
N GLU A 229 -17.61 24.08 0.93
CA GLU A 229 -17.08 25.40 1.27
C GLU A 229 -16.78 25.52 2.77
N ARG A 230 -17.71 25.08 3.64
CA ARG A 230 -17.56 25.23 5.09
C ARG A 230 -16.43 24.40 5.70
N GLU A 231 -16.01 23.31 5.05
CA GLU A 231 -14.92 22.44 5.52
C GLU A 231 -13.55 22.76 4.88
N ASN A 232 -13.50 23.83 4.08
CA ASN A 232 -12.32 24.29 3.36
C ASN A 232 -11.76 25.57 3.98
N GLY A 233 -11.43 25.50 5.28
CA GLY A 233 -10.91 26.65 6.02
C GLY A 233 -9.52 27.10 5.59
N GLY A 234 -9.38 28.41 5.40
CA GLY A 234 -8.16 29.06 4.94
C GLY A 234 -8.07 29.18 3.42
N THR A 235 -6.87 29.47 2.92
CA THR A 235 -6.64 29.45 1.47
C THR A 235 -6.63 27.99 0.99
N PRO A 236 -7.47 27.62 0.01
CA PRO A 236 -7.53 26.25 -0.47
C PRO A 236 -6.20 25.81 -1.10
N PRO A 237 -5.97 24.48 -1.22
CA PRO A 237 -4.74 23.94 -1.80
C PRO A 237 -4.67 24.06 -3.35
N ILE A 238 -4.77 25.29 -3.90
CA ILE A 238 -4.98 25.60 -5.32
C ILE A 238 -4.12 24.75 -6.28
N ILE A 239 -2.79 24.79 -6.14
CA ILE A 239 -1.87 24.06 -7.03
C ILE A 239 -2.03 22.54 -6.87
N GLN A 240 -2.28 22.08 -5.64
CA GLN A 240 -2.41 20.66 -5.34
C GLN A 240 -3.73 20.14 -5.92
N THR A 241 -4.82 20.92 -5.86
CA THR A 241 -6.12 20.61 -6.49
C THR A 241 -5.98 20.49 -8.00
N MET A 242 -5.33 21.46 -8.66
CA MET A 242 -5.13 21.40 -10.11
C MET A 242 -4.30 20.18 -10.51
N ARG A 243 -3.26 19.84 -9.73
CA ARG A 243 -2.45 18.64 -9.96
C ARG A 243 -3.27 17.35 -9.81
N ALA A 244 -4.13 17.28 -8.80
CA ALA A 244 -5.03 16.14 -8.63
C ALA A 244 -5.95 15.99 -9.84
N ALA A 245 -6.62 17.07 -10.26
CA ALA A 245 -7.52 17.04 -11.42
C ALA A 245 -6.79 16.59 -12.70
N LEU A 246 -5.56 17.08 -12.94
CA LEU A 246 -4.76 16.62 -14.08
C LEU A 246 -4.37 15.14 -13.97
N ALA A 247 -4.08 14.64 -12.77
CA ALA A 247 -3.78 13.22 -12.57
C ALA A 247 -5.00 12.33 -12.85
N PHE A 248 -6.20 12.77 -12.44
CA PHE A 248 -7.45 12.13 -12.85
C PHE A 248 -7.65 12.21 -14.36
N TRP A 249 -7.38 13.36 -14.98
CA TRP A 249 -7.51 13.54 -16.42
C TRP A 249 -6.62 12.59 -17.23
N VAL A 250 -5.38 12.38 -16.80
CA VAL A 250 -4.48 11.39 -17.41
C VAL A 250 -5.07 9.98 -17.32
N LYS A 251 -5.62 9.59 -16.17
CA LYS A 251 -6.29 8.28 -16.01
C LYS A 251 -7.49 8.15 -16.95
N GLU A 252 -8.37 9.15 -16.98
CA GLU A 252 -9.57 9.14 -17.83
C GLU A 252 -9.23 9.13 -19.33
N TYR A 253 -8.19 9.85 -19.73
CA TYR A 253 -7.70 9.85 -21.12
C TYR A 253 -7.20 8.47 -21.57
N ILE A 254 -6.51 7.74 -20.69
CA ILE A 254 -6.01 6.38 -20.98
C ILE A 254 -7.15 5.35 -20.99
N ASN A 255 -8.22 5.62 -20.23
CA ASN A 255 -9.37 4.76 -19.98
C ASN A 255 -9.03 3.55 -19.08
N TYR A 256 -9.93 3.23 -18.15
CA TYR A 256 -9.77 2.15 -17.17
C TYR A 256 -9.75 0.74 -17.79
N GLU A 257 -10.42 0.51 -18.91
CA GLU A 257 -10.45 -0.79 -19.60
C GLU A 257 -9.06 -1.16 -20.15
N GLU A 258 -8.37 -0.20 -20.77
CA GLU A 258 -7.00 -0.43 -21.26
C GLU A 258 -6.01 -0.58 -20.09
N ILE A 259 -6.18 0.20 -19.01
CA ILE A 259 -5.39 0.03 -17.78
C ILE A 259 -5.58 -1.38 -17.21
N GLU A 260 -6.83 -1.83 -17.06
CA GLU A 260 -7.15 -3.16 -16.57
C GLU A 260 -6.53 -4.25 -17.44
N LYS A 261 -6.70 -4.15 -18.76
CA LYS A 261 -6.14 -5.11 -19.71
C LYS A 261 -4.62 -5.24 -19.57
N ARG A 262 -3.91 -4.12 -19.39
CA ARG A 262 -2.45 -4.10 -19.18
C ARG A 262 -2.05 -4.68 -17.82
N GLU A 263 -2.73 -4.31 -16.74
CA GLU A 263 -2.48 -4.85 -15.40
C GLU A 263 -2.70 -6.37 -15.38
N GLN A 264 -3.81 -6.85 -15.96
CA GLN A 264 -4.14 -8.27 -16.03
C GLN A 264 -3.12 -9.03 -16.90
N LEU A 265 -2.65 -8.45 -18.00
CA LEU A 265 -1.60 -9.06 -18.81
C LEU A 265 -0.32 -9.30 -18.00
N TYR A 266 0.16 -8.27 -17.29
CA TYR A 266 1.41 -8.37 -16.52
C TYR A 266 1.28 -9.30 -15.33
N ILE A 267 0.21 -9.20 -14.54
CA ILE A 267 0.08 -10.04 -13.36
C ILE A 267 -0.09 -11.51 -13.72
N ASN A 268 -0.88 -11.83 -14.76
CA ASN A 268 -1.06 -13.22 -15.21
C ASN A 268 0.23 -13.82 -15.78
N LYS A 269 1.01 -13.04 -16.54
CA LYS A 269 2.35 -13.46 -17.00
C LYS A 269 3.30 -13.70 -15.82
N ALA A 270 3.32 -12.80 -14.84
CA ALA A 270 4.18 -12.92 -13.67
C ALA A 270 3.84 -14.15 -12.81
N LEU A 271 2.55 -14.35 -12.52
CA LEU A 271 2.06 -15.53 -11.80
C LEU A 271 2.43 -16.82 -12.55
N LYS A 272 2.10 -16.92 -13.84
CA LYS A 272 2.42 -18.10 -14.67
C LYS A 272 3.91 -18.44 -14.67
N ARG A 273 4.79 -17.44 -14.66
CA ARG A 273 6.24 -17.62 -14.70
C ARG A 273 6.82 -18.00 -13.33
N LEU A 274 6.39 -17.34 -12.26
CA LEU A 274 7.01 -17.47 -10.95
C LEU A 274 6.40 -18.57 -10.08
N MET A 275 5.11 -18.89 -10.25
CA MET A 275 4.43 -19.93 -9.44
C MET A 275 5.09 -21.32 -9.49
N PRO A 276 5.64 -21.80 -10.63
CA PRO A 276 6.30 -23.11 -10.66
C PRO A 276 7.64 -23.16 -9.93
N ASN A 277 8.20 -22.03 -9.51
CA ASN A 277 9.52 -21.96 -8.89
C ASN A 277 9.42 -22.35 -7.40
N PRO A 278 10.04 -23.47 -6.95
CA PRO A 278 9.91 -23.96 -5.58
C PRO A 278 10.58 -23.06 -4.54
N ASN A 279 11.44 -22.13 -4.95
CA ASN A 279 12.12 -21.20 -4.06
C ASN A 279 11.36 -19.87 -3.90
N ILE A 280 10.21 -19.70 -4.57
CA ILE A 280 9.41 -18.48 -4.54
C ILE A 280 8.01 -18.85 -4.06
N GLU A 281 7.52 -18.13 -3.07
CA GLU A 281 6.10 -18.17 -2.71
C GLU A 281 5.50 -16.78 -2.92
N ILE A 282 4.44 -16.72 -3.71
CA ILE A 282 3.67 -15.52 -3.96
C ILE A 282 2.56 -15.46 -2.92
N LEU A 283 2.46 -14.33 -2.22
CA LEU A 283 1.53 -14.18 -1.10
C LEU A 283 0.10 -13.87 -1.56
N GLY A 284 -0.88 -14.35 -0.78
CA GLY A 284 -2.32 -14.18 -0.99
C GLY A 284 -2.94 -15.12 -2.01
N ASN A 285 -4.27 -15.11 -2.12
CA ASN A 285 -5.03 -16.00 -3.02
C ASN A 285 -4.66 -15.85 -4.51
N LEU A 286 -4.02 -16.87 -5.10
CA LEU A 286 -3.50 -16.83 -6.47
C LEU A 286 -4.55 -17.00 -7.57
N SER A 287 -5.78 -17.35 -7.22
CA SER A 287 -6.87 -17.62 -8.18
C SER A 287 -7.84 -16.45 -8.34
N THR A 288 -7.81 -15.47 -7.44
CA THR A 288 -8.68 -14.29 -7.50
C THR A 288 -8.08 -13.17 -8.34
N LYS A 289 -8.96 -12.32 -8.89
CA LYS A 289 -8.56 -11.11 -9.61
C LYS A 289 -7.76 -10.20 -8.68
N ARG A 290 -6.59 -9.79 -9.15
CA ARG A 290 -5.71 -8.87 -8.44
C ARG A 290 -5.14 -7.81 -9.37
N GLN A 291 -4.85 -6.66 -8.79
CA GLN A 291 -4.00 -5.65 -9.37
C GLN A 291 -2.59 -6.21 -9.58
N ALA A 292 -1.78 -5.60 -10.45
CA ALA A 292 -0.41 -6.04 -10.75
C ALA A 292 0.59 -5.70 -9.63
N ILE A 293 0.21 -6.02 -8.39
CA ILE A 293 1.02 -5.97 -7.18
C ILE A 293 1.45 -7.40 -6.86
N LEU A 294 2.74 -7.63 -6.78
CA LEU A 294 3.33 -8.93 -6.52
C LEU A 294 4.14 -8.87 -5.23
N SER A 295 3.55 -9.40 -4.15
CA SER A 295 4.25 -9.67 -2.89
C SER A 295 4.69 -11.13 -2.86
N PHE A 296 5.95 -11.37 -2.52
CA PHE A 296 6.53 -12.71 -2.52
C PHE A 296 7.64 -12.83 -1.47
N VAL A 297 7.87 -14.06 -1.03
CA VAL A 297 9.03 -14.46 -0.24
C VAL A 297 9.94 -15.37 -1.07
N VAL A 298 11.22 -15.36 -0.73
CA VAL A 298 12.22 -16.23 -1.35
C VAL A 298 12.74 -17.19 -0.29
N TYR A 299 12.59 -18.49 -0.52
CA TYR A 299 13.08 -19.52 0.38
C TYR A 299 14.59 -19.70 0.28
N SER A 300 15.20 -20.07 1.39
CA SER A 300 16.59 -20.47 1.43
C SER A 300 16.80 -21.78 0.65
N THR A 301 17.80 -21.79 -0.22
CA THR A 301 18.18 -22.96 -1.01
C THR A 301 18.73 -24.12 -0.17
N THR A 302 19.07 -23.85 1.09
CA THR A 302 19.62 -24.87 2.02
C THR A 302 18.65 -25.25 3.13
N ASN A 303 17.62 -24.44 3.39
CA ASN A 303 16.59 -24.73 4.38
C ASN A 303 15.25 -24.15 3.93
N ILE A 304 14.39 -25.00 3.39
CA ILE A 304 13.08 -24.60 2.84
C ILE A 304 12.13 -24.02 3.91
N THR A 305 12.42 -24.16 5.21
CA THR A 305 11.57 -23.59 6.28
C THR A 305 11.97 -22.16 6.64
N LYS A 306 13.01 -21.59 6.03
CA LYS A 306 13.46 -20.22 6.30
C LYS A 306 13.53 -19.43 5.01
N ILE A 307 13.12 -18.16 5.09
CA ILE A 307 13.14 -17.23 3.96
C ILE A 307 14.36 -16.32 4.01
N LEU A 308 14.72 -15.75 2.87
CA LEU A 308 15.54 -14.54 2.78
C LEU A 308 14.69 -13.36 3.26
N GLY A 309 15.27 -12.47 4.08
CA GLY A 309 14.55 -11.31 4.57
C GLY A 309 14.04 -10.43 3.41
N GLY A 310 12.78 -10.00 3.46
CA GLY A 310 12.19 -9.21 2.38
C GLY A 310 12.96 -7.91 2.06
N SER A 311 13.58 -7.29 3.07
CA SER A 311 14.48 -6.14 2.88
C SER A 311 15.80 -6.53 2.21
N PHE A 312 16.33 -7.72 2.49
CA PHE A 312 17.54 -8.22 1.83
C PHE A 312 17.32 -8.47 0.34
N VAL A 313 16.24 -9.16 -0.01
CA VAL A 313 15.87 -9.41 -1.42
C VAL A 313 15.65 -8.08 -2.16
N ALA A 314 14.99 -7.10 -1.53
CA ALA A 314 14.85 -5.76 -2.11
C ALA A 314 16.21 -5.05 -2.29
N THR A 315 17.14 -5.19 -1.34
CA THR A 315 18.51 -4.68 -1.46
C THR A 315 19.25 -5.34 -2.63
N LEU A 316 19.12 -6.66 -2.81
CA LEU A 316 19.76 -7.35 -3.95
C LEU A 316 19.18 -6.91 -5.30
N LEU A 317 17.86 -6.73 -5.39
CA LEU A 317 17.21 -6.18 -6.59
C LEU A 317 17.78 -4.80 -6.95
N ASN A 318 17.98 -3.94 -5.96
CA ASN A 318 18.55 -2.62 -6.15
C ASN A 318 20.04 -2.68 -6.53
N ASP A 319 20.86 -3.34 -5.73
CA ASP A 319 22.32 -3.27 -5.84
C ASP A 319 22.84 -4.01 -7.07
N LEU A 320 22.22 -5.13 -7.45
CA LEU A 320 22.67 -5.95 -8.58
C LEU A 320 22.03 -5.54 -9.91
N PHE A 321 20.79 -5.04 -9.88
CA PHE A 321 19.98 -4.85 -11.08
C PHE A 321 19.41 -3.44 -11.23
N GLY A 322 19.57 -2.56 -10.24
CA GLY A 322 18.97 -1.21 -10.26
C GLY A 322 17.44 -1.22 -10.17
N ILE A 323 16.84 -2.31 -9.69
CA ILE A 323 15.39 -2.47 -9.58
C ILE A 323 14.92 -1.97 -8.21
N GLN A 324 14.01 -1.00 -8.24
CA GLN A 324 13.37 -0.49 -7.03
C GLN A 324 12.23 -1.41 -6.59
N ALA A 325 12.43 -2.11 -5.49
CA ALA A 325 11.41 -2.91 -4.81
C ALA A 325 11.18 -2.39 -3.38
N ARG A 326 10.14 -2.89 -2.71
CA ARG A 326 9.93 -2.62 -1.28
C ARG A 326 10.09 -3.90 -0.47
N GLY A 327 10.85 -3.82 0.63
CA GLY A 327 10.94 -4.89 1.63
C GLY A 327 10.27 -4.49 2.93
N GLY A 328 9.58 -5.42 3.59
CA GLY A 328 8.95 -5.22 4.91
C GLY A 328 7.45 -5.56 4.92
N CYS A 329 6.71 -5.05 5.90
CA CYS A 329 5.30 -5.37 6.12
C CYS A 329 4.28 -4.42 5.47
N ALA A 330 4.72 -3.53 4.57
CA ALA A 330 3.91 -2.62 3.76
C ALA A 330 2.77 -1.86 4.49
N CYS A 331 2.97 -1.49 5.76
CA CYS A 331 1.95 -0.83 6.59
C CYS A 331 0.63 -1.62 6.71
N ALA A 332 0.72 -2.95 6.69
CA ALA A 332 -0.39 -3.90 6.83
C ALA A 332 0.06 -5.01 7.81
N GLY A 333 0.47 -4.59 9.01
CA GLY A 333 1.07 -5.45 10.03
C GLY A 333 0.22 -6.69 10.36
N PRO A 334 -1.07 -6.54 10.74
CA PRO A 334 -1.96 -7.67 11.04
C PRO A 334 -2.07 -8.66 9.88
N TYR A 335 -2.37 -8.18 8.67
CA TYR A 335 -2.42 -9.04 7.48
C TYR A 335 -1.08 -9.74 7.19
N GLY A 336 0.03 -9.06 7.48
CA GLY A 336 1.36 -9.66 7.40
C GLY A 336 1.57 -10.82 8.38
N HIS A 337 0.88 -10.84 9.53
CA HIS A 337 0.90 -11.98 10.45
C HIS A 337 0.15 -13.16 9.84
N ASP A 338 -1.03 -12.94 9.26
CA ASP A 338 -1.78 -14.00 8.58
C ASP A 338 -0.98 -14.59 7.41
N LEU A 339 -0.43 -13.73 6.54
CA LEU A 339 0.35 -14.14 5.37
C LEU A 339 1.64 -14.90 5.72
N LEU A 340 2.24 -14.64 6.88
CA LEU A 340 3.48 -15.27 7.31
C LEU A 340 3.26 -16.30 8.43
N ASN A 341 2.01 -16.64 8.74
CA ASN A 341 1.60 -17.57 9.79
C ASN A 341 2.22 -17.24 11.16
N ILE A 342 2.22 -15.96 11.53
CA ILE A 342 2.77 -15.48 12.81
C ILE A 342 1.67 -15.50 13.86
N ASN A 343 1.81 -16.41 14.83
CA ASN A 343 0.84 -16.51 15.92
C ASN A 343 1.08 -15.45 17.01
N GLU A 344 0.18 -15.37 18.00
CA GLU A 344 0.23 -14.39 19.08
C GLU A 344 1.55 -14.44 19.87
N SER A 345 2.03 -15.63 20.21
CA SER A 345 3.29 -15.79 20.98
C SER A 345 4.50 -15.24 20.21
N GLN A 346 4.56 -15.49 18.90
CA GLN A 346 5.62 -14.96 18.03
C GLN A 346 5.48 -13.43 17.87
N SER A 347 4.26 -12.93 17.70
CA SER A 347 3.97 -11.49 17.64
C SER A 347 4.45 -10.76 18.89
N LEU A 348 4.17 -11.32 20.08
CA LEU A 348 4.61 -10.75 21.35
C LEU A 348 6.14 -10.83 21.51
N ALA A 349 6.77 -11.92 21.06
CA ALA A 349 8.23 -12.01 21.07
C ALA A 349 8.88 -10.95 20.15
N LEU A 350 8.33 -10.72 18.96
CA LEU A 350 8.75 -9.65 18.05
C LEU A 350 8.61 -8.28 18.71
N ARG A 351 7.48 -8.02 19.39
CA ARG A 351 7.25 -6.78 20.13
C ARG A 351 8.32 -6.57 21.20
N SER A 352 8.59 -7.57 22.04
CA SER A 352 9.60 -7.48 23.10
C SER A 352 10.99 -7.15 22.54
N ALA A 353 11.41 -7.84 21.48
CA ALA A 353 12.69 -7.55 20.82
C ALA A 353 12.75 -6.11 20.26
N ILE A 354 11.64 -5.62 19.68
CA ILE A 354 11.58 -4.23 19.18
C ILE A 354 11.68 -3.22 20.34
N GLN A 355 11.08 -3.51 21.51
CA GLN A 355 11.18 -2.65 22.70
C GLN A 355 12.61 -2.57 23.24
N GLU A 356 13.39 -3.63 23.08
CA GLU A 356 14.82 -3.67 23.41
C GLU A 356 15.71 -2.96 22.35
N GLY A 357 15.11 -2.46 21.26
CA GLY A 357 15.79 -1.71 20.22
C GLY A 357 16.17 -2.52 18.98
N TYR A 358 15.77 -3.79 18.88
CA TYR A 358 16.05 -4.67 17.74
C TYR A 358 14.98 -4.57 16.64
N ILE A 359 14.87 -3.39 16.02
CA ILE A 359 13.85 -3.13 14.98
C ILE A 359 14.00 -4.07 13.77
N GLY A 360 15.20 -4.58 13.52
CA GLY A 360 15.50 -5.49 12.42
C GLY A 360 14.76 -6.83 12.48
N VAL A 361 14.21 -7.23 13.63
CA VAL A 361 13.42 -8.48 13.73
C VAL A 361 12.09 -8.43 12.98
N LYS A 362 11.65 -7.24 12.56
CA LYS A 362 10.37 -7.06 11.88
C LYS A 362 10.23 -8.02 10.68
N PRO A 363 9.17 -8.85 10.65
CA PRO A 363 8.94 -9.75 9.54
C PRO A 363 8.53 -8.96 8.29
N GLY A 364 8.63 -9.60 7.15
CA GLY A 364 8.19 -9.00 5.90
C GLY A 364 8.58 -9.79 4.67
N TRP A 365 8.09 -9.30 3.54
CA TRP A 365 8.26 -9.88 2.21
C TRP A 365 8.87 -8.84 1.28
N THR A 366 9.12 -9.25 0.04
CA THR A 366 9.46 -8.32 -1.05
C THR A 366 8.23 -8.06 -1.89
N ARG A 367 8.02 -6.79 -2.26
CA ARG A 367 6.93 -6.37 -3.13
C ARG A 367 7.47 -5.60 -4.33
N VAL A 368 7.04 -6.01 -5.52
CA VAL A 368 7.14 -5.26 -6.76
C VAL A 368 5.74 -4.98 -7.31
N SER A 369 5.62 -3.96 -8.17
CA SER A 369 4.35 -3.64 -8.84
C SER A 369 4.65 -3.32 -10.29
N PHE A 370 3.76 -3.74 -11.19
CA PHE A 370 3.92 -3.60 -12.63
C PHE A 370 2.91 -2.59 -13.17
N PRO A 371 3.17 -1.28 -13.08
CA PRO A 371 2.23 -0.28 -13.56
C PRO A 371 1.92 -0.47 -15.04
N TYR A 372 0.68 -0.21 -15.44
CA TYR A 372 0.20 -0.33 -16.83
C TYR A 372 1.07 0.39 -17.89
N TYR A 373 1.78 1.45 -17.51
CA TYR A 373 2.68 2.21 -18.39
C TYR A 373 4.12 1.67 -18.44
N MET A 374 4.41 0.54 -17.78
CA MET A 374 5.71 -0.15 -17.84
C MET A 374 5.92 -0.78 -19.22
N GLY A 375 7.16 -0.74 -19.73
CA GLY A 375 7.54 -1.45 -20.94
C GLY A 375 7.73 -2.95 -20.71
N GLU A 376 7.43 -3.78 -21.71
CA GLU A 376 7.54 -5.24 -21.60
C GLU A 376 8.97 -5.70 -21.28
N GLU A 377 9.99 -5.01 -21.80
CA GLU A 377 11.37 -5.37 -21.49
C GLU A 377 11.75 -5.12 -20.01
N ASP A 378 11.20 -4.07 -19.38
CA ASP A 378 11.39 -3.81 -17.94
C ASP A 378 10.71 -4.89 -17.11
N PHE A 379 9.48 -5.26 -17.49
CA PHE A 379 8.72 -6.33 -16.88
C PHE A 379 9.50 -7.66 -16.92
N GLU A 380 9.99 -8.07 -18.10
CA GLU A 380 10.78 -9.29 -18.28
C GLU A 380 12.10 -9.27 -17.50
N PHE A 381 12.75 -8.10 -17.45
CA PHE A 381 13.98 -7.91 -16.67
C PHE A 381 13.74 -8.10 -15.17
N ILE A 382 12.64 -7.58 -14.64
CA ILE A 382 12.27 -7.72 -13.23
C ILE A 382 12.02 -9.19 -12.89
N LEU A 383 11.24 -9.92 -13.70
CA LEU A 383 10.97 -11.35 -13.44
C LEU A 383 12.25 -12.19 -13.46
N ALA A 384 13.13 -11.95 -14.44
CA ALA A 384 14.42 -12.63 -14.53
C ALA A 384 15.33 -12.32 -13.32
N ALA A 385 15.29 -11.09 -12.79
CA ALA A 385 16.06 -10.70 -11.60
C ALA A 385 15.51 -11.39 -10.33
N ILE A 386 14.19 -11.51 -10.20
CA ILE A 386 13.55 -12.26 -9.12
C ILE A 386 13.98 -13.73 -9.16
N GLU A 387 13.91 -14.38 -10.33
CA GLU A 387 14.38 -15.76 -10.51
C GLU A 387 15.87 -15.92 -10.19
N PHE A 388 16.71 -14.97 -10.60
CA PHE A 388 18.12 -14.97 -10.26
C PHE A 388 18.32 -14.95 -8.74
N ILE A 389 17.61 -14.10 -8.01
CA ILE A 389 17.71 -14.02 -6.55
C ILE A 389 17.17 -15.30 -5.90
N ALA A 390 16.11 -15.90 -6.44
CA ALA A 390 15.60 -17.18 -5.96
C ALA A 390 16.60 -18.33 -6.10
N ILE A 391 17.54 -18.26 -7.04
CA ILE A 391 18.57 -19.26 -7.26
C ILE A 391 19.86 -18.94 -6.50
N TYR A 392 20.28 -17.67 -6.50
CA TYR A 392 21.62 -17.28 -6.05
C TYR A 392 21.63 -16.35 -4.83
N GLY A 393 20.49 -15.75 -4.47
CA GLY A 393 20.38 -14.67 -3.48
C GLY A 393 21.00 -15.01 -2.12
N GLN A 394 20.81 -16.23 -1.65
CA GLN A 394 21.40 -16.71 -0.39
C GLN A 394 22.94 -16.57 -0.36
N ARG A 395 23.62 -16.80 -1.48
CA ARG A 395 25.09 -16.74 -1.54
C ARG A 395 25.61 -15.33 -1.23
N PHE A 396 24.82 -14.31 -1.57
CA PHE A 396 25.15 -12.92 -1.36
C PHE A 396 25.14 -12.52 0.11
N LEU A 397 24.49 -13.26 1.02
CA LEU A 397 24.51 -12.93 2.46
C LEU A 397 25.93 -12.71 3.00
N SER A 398 26.89 -13.50 2.52
CA SER A 398 28.30 -13.39 2.90
C SER A 398 28.94 -12.03 2.54
N LEU A 399 28.36 -11.29 1.59
CA LEU A 399 28.78 -9.96 1.14
C LEU A 399 28.06 -8.82 1.84
N TYR A 400 27.02 -9.10 2.61
CA TYR A 400 26.26 -8.07 3.28
C TYR A 400 26.43 -8.15 4.79
N LYS A 401 26.22 -7.02 5.45
CA LYS A 401 26.09 -6.89 6.89
C LYS A 401 24.66 -6.47 7.18
N PHE A 402 23.99 -7.22 8.05
CA PHE A 402 22.69 -6.85 8.60
C PHE A 402 22.87 -6.00 9.86
N ASP A 403 22.05 -4.96 9.99
CA ASP A 403 21.99 -4.12 11.17
C ASP A 403 20.69 -4.42 11.95
N MET A 404 20.82 -5.15 13.06
CA MET A 404 19.70 -5.54 13.92
C MET A 404 18.92 -4.36 14.50
N LYS A 405 19.53 -3.17 14.63
CA LYS A 405 18.87 -2.00 15.25
C LYS A 405 17.92 -1.29 14.32
N ASN A 406 18.11 -1.37 13.01
CA ASN A 406 17.28 -0.67 12.03
C ASN A 406 16.78 -1.54 10.87
N GLY A 407 17.25 -2.78 10.76
CA GLY A 407 16.86 -3.73 9.72
C GLY A 407 17.50 -3.47 8.34
N SER A 408 18.53 -2.64 8.27
CA SER A 408 19.21 -2.33 7.00
C SER A 408 20.27 -3.36 6.62
N TRP A 409 20.43 -3.56 5.31
CA TRP A 409 21.47 -4.38 4.73
C TRP A 409 22.48 -3.48 4.03
N LYS A 410 23.77 -3.66 4.35
CA LYS A 410 24.87 -2.89 3.74
C LYS A 410 25.91 -3.82 3.15
N ILE A 411 26.33 -3.53 1.93
CA ILE A 411 27.39 -4.29 1.27
C ILE A 411 28.74 -4.06 1.97
N LYS A 412 29.47 -5.16 2.19
CA LYS A 412 30.85 -5.17 2.70
C LYS A 412 31.79 -4.79 1.56
N LYS A 413 31.93 -3.49 1.28
CA LYS A 413 32.71 -2.96 0.13
C LYS A 413 34.07 -3.61 -0.05
N GLN A 414 34.86 -3.73 1.01
CA GLN A 414 36.18 -4.38 0.97
C GLN A 414 36.13 -5.82 0.42
N LYS A 415 35.14 -6.62 0.85
CA LYS A 415 34.99 -8.01 0.40
C LYS A 415 34.55 -8.08 -1.06
N LEU A 416 33.69 -7.16 -1.48
CA LEU A 416 33.32 -7.01 -2.89
C LEU A 416 34.52 -6.60 -3.73
N ASP A 417 35.30 -5.62 -3.29
CA ASP A 417 36.48 -5.11 -4.01
C ASP A 417 37.55 -6.21 -4.17
N ILE A 418 37.78 -7.03 -3.15
CA ILE A 418 38.66 -8.22 -3.24
C ILE A 418 38.16 -9.17 -4.33
N LEU A 419 36.87 -9.55 -4.29
CA LEU A 419 36.27 -10.43 -5.29
C LEU A 419 36.32 -9.86 -6.71
N LEU A 420 36.13 -8.55 -6.87
CA LEU A 420 36.18 -7.84 -8.15
C LEU A 420 37.61 -7.64 -8.66
N ASN A 421 38.59 -7.46 -7.77
CA ASN A 421 40.00 -7.35 -8.15
C ASN A 421 40.58 -8.71 -8.57
N GLU A 422 40.19 -9.80 -7.90
CA GLU A 422 40.40 -11.17 -8.40
C GLU A 422 39.69 -11.40 -9.76
N ASN A 423 38.65 -10.62 -10.07
CA ASN A 423 37.89 -10.71 -11.32
C ASN A 423 38.58 -9.97 -12.48
N LYS A 424 39.29 -8.86 -12.22
CA LYS A 424 40.09 -8.17 -13.24
C LYS A 424 41.22 -9.03 -13.80
N PHE A 425 41.74 -9.98 -13.02
CA PHE A 425 42.74 -10.94 -13.48
C PHE A 425 42.15 -11.98 -14.45
N TYR A 426 40.93 -12.45 -14.18
CA TYR A 426 40.20 -13.44 -15.02
C TYR A 426 39.50 -12.83 -16.25
N MET A 427 38.94 -11.61 -16.11
CA MET A 427 38.26 -10.90 -17.21
C MET A 427 39.22 -10.36 -18.27
N ARG A 428 40.54 -10.46 -18.04
CA ARG A 428 41.57 -10.24 -19.07
C ARG A 428 41.61 -11.38 -20.09
N GLU A 429 41.27 -12.62 -19.70
CA GLU A 429 41.21 -13.77 -20.61
C GLU A 429 39.89 -13.88 -21.39
N THR A 430 38.77 -13.37 -20.85
CA THR A 430 37.45 -13.42 -21.53
C THR A 430 37.12 -12.19 -22.36
N ARG A 431 37.85 -11.07 -22.21
CA ARG A 431 37.65 -9.85 -23.01
C ARG A 431 38.13 -9.96 -24.47
N GLU A 432 38.95 -10.95 -24.82
CA GLU A 432 39.38 -11.16 -26.21
C GLU A 432 38.28 -11.73 -27.13
N LYS A 433 37.15 -12.22 -26.59
CA LYS A 433 36.04 -12.77 -27.40
C LYS A 433 34.81 -11.87 -27.58
N ALA A 434 34.68 -10.77 -26.83
CA ALA A 434 33.44 -9.96 -26.81
C ALA A 434 33.55 -8.57 -27.47
N ASN A 435 34.74 -8.15 -27.88
CA ASN A 435 34.97 -6.77 -28.37
C ASN A 435 34.65 -6.54 -29.87
N ASN A 436 34.27 -7.55 -30.65
CA ASN A 436 34.04 -7.37 -32.10
C ASN A 436 32.66 -6.82 -32.50
N ASP A 437 31.67 -6.82 -31.61
CA ASP A 437 30.30 -6.40 -31.97
C ASP A 437 29.93 -4.97 -31.54
N TYR A 438 30.85 -4.23 -30.90
CA TYR A 438 30.53 -2.95 -30.25
C TYR A 438 30.59 -1.72 -31.15
N PHE A 439 31.13 -1.82 -32.37
CA PHE A 439 31.37 -0.67 -33.27
C PHE A 439 30.51 -0.73 -34.54
N LYS A 440 29.17 -0.75 -34.42
CA LYS A 440 28.28 -0.43 -35.56
C LYS A 440 26.83 -0.15 -35.15
N ALA A 441 26.58 0.99 -34.51
CA ALA A 441 25.26 1.65 -34.55
C ALA A 441 25.34 3.06 -33.96
N ARG A 442 25.27 4.08 -34.82
CA ARG A 442 24.92 5.45 -34.44
C ARG A 442 23.67 5.87 -35.22
N SER A 443 22.90 6.74 -34.54
CA SER A 443 21.65 7.43 -34.91
C SER A 443 20.39 6.56 -35.03
N ASP A 444 19.64 6.45 -33.92
CA ASP A 444 18.17 6.50 -33.86
C ASP A 444 17.69 6.34 -32.40
N SER A 445 16.42 6.65 -32.11
CA SER A 445 15.77 6.41 -30.79
C SER A 445 15.89 4.95 -30.31
N ASN A 446 16.10 4.01 -31.24
CA ASN A 446 16.47 2.62 -31.01
C ASN A 446 17.82 2.41 -30.28
N VAL A 447 18.69 3.41 -30.22
CA VAL A 447 19.99 3.33 -29.54
C VAL A 447 19.81 3.29 -28.02
N ARG A 448 18.85 4.04 -27.45
CA ARG A 448 18.59 4.01 -26.00
C ARG A 448 18.07 2.65 -25.55
N ILE A 449 17.12 2.08 -26.28
CA ILE A 449 16.55 0.75 -25.99
C ILE A 449 17.64 -0.33 -26.10
N LYS A 450 18.44 -0.31 -27.18
CA LYS A 450 19.58 -1.23 -27.34
C LYS A 450 20.62 -1.07 -26.23
N GLN A 451 20.93 0.16 -25.80
CA GLN A 451 21.85 0.42 -24.69
C GLN A 451 21.33 -0.11 -23.36
N VAL A 452 20.04 0.08 -23.07
CA VAL A 452 19.39 -0.47 -21.86
C VAL A 452 19.43 -2.00 -21.87
N GLY A 453 19.12 -2.63 -23.00
CA GLY A 453 19.22 -4.09 -23.15
C GLY A 453 20.64 -4.63 -22.93
N VAL A 454 21.67 -3.93 -23.42
CA VAL A 454 23.09 -4.29 -23.20
C VAL A 454 23.47 -4.14 -21.73
N LEU A 455 23.07 -3.04 -21.07
CA LEU A 455 23.32 -2.84 -19.64
C LEU A 455 22.67 -3.92 -18.78
N ARG A 456 21.42 -4.29 -19.06
CA ARG A 456 20.70 -5.37 -18.36
C ARG A 456 21.41 -6.72 -18.50
N ARG A 457 21.86 -7.09 -19.70
CA ARG A 457 22.64 -8.31 -19.94
C ARG A 457 23.96 -8.29 -19.17
N LYS A 458 24.63 -7.14 -19.15
CA LYS A 458 25.86 -6.93 -18.39
C LYS A 458 25.64 -7.12 -16.88
N SER A 459 24.58 -6.56 -16.31
CA SER A 459 24.22 -6.75 -14.89
C SER A 459 24.03 -8.22 -14.53
N PHE A 460 23.33 -9.01 -15.37
CA PHE A 460 23.19 -10.45 -15.13
C PHE A 460 24.52 -11.20 -15.20
N LEU A 461 25.37 -10.89 -16.18
CA LEU A 461 26.70 -11.52 -16.32
C LEU A 461 27.58 -11.21 -15.10
N GLU A 462 27.61 -9.95 -14.65
CA GLU A 462 28.35 -9.52 -13.47
C GLU A 462 27.82 -10.20 -12.20
N ALA A 463 26.50 -10.19 -11.99
CA ALA A 463 25.87 -10.83 -10.84
C ALA A 463 26.13 -12.34 -10.82
N LYS A 464 26.01 -13.02 -11.97
CA LYS A 464 26.30 -14.46 -12.09
C LYS A 464 27.77 -14.78 -11.83
N CYS A 465 28.69 -13.94 -12.32
CA CYS A 465 30.12 -14.09 -12.06
C CYS A 465 30.41 -14.00 -10.56
N ILE A 466 29.86 -12.99 -9.87
CA ILE A 466 29.99 -12.84 -8.41
C ILE A 466 29.40 -14.07 -7.72
N ALA A 467 28.16 -14.45 -8.03
CA ALA A 467 27.48 -15.59 -7.42
C ALA A 467 28.22 -16.94 -7.59
N SER A 468 28.97 -17.10 -8.67
CA SER A 468 29.77 -18.31 -8.92
C SER A 468 30.99 -18.45 -8.00
N ARG A 469 31.50 -17.32 -7.47
CA ARG A 469 32.66 -17.25 -6.58
C ARG A 469 32.28 -17.23 -5.10
N LEU A 470 31.03 -16.90 -4.81
CA LEU A 470 30.51 -16.94 -3.44
C LEU A 470 30.25 -18.39 -3.00
N PRO A 471 30.50 -18.70 -1.72
CA PRO A 471 30.29 -20.04 -1.21
C PRO A 471 28.82 -20.41 -1.34
N LYS A 472 28.56 -21.67 -1.71
CA LYS A 472 27.18 -22.22 -1.78
C LYS A 472 26.53 -22.29 -0.41
N PHE A 473 27.33 -22.54 0.63
CA PHE A 473 26.91 -22.68 2.02
C PHE A 473 27.63 -21.65 2.88
N LEU A 474 26.90 -20.96 3.75
CA LEU A 474 27.51 -20.07 4.74
C LEU A 474 28.07 -20.93 5.87
N SER A 475 29.35 -20.78 6.16
CA SER A 475 30.02 -21.46 7.29
C SER A 475 29.93 -20.68 8.61
N GLU A 476 29.65 -19.37 8.54
CA GLU A 476 29.59 -18.48 9.70
C GLU A 476 28.15 -18.32 10.18
N ARG A 477 27.89 -18.71 11.44
CA ARG A 477 26.68 -18.28 12.16
C ARG A 477 26.95 -16.89 12.73
N ILE A 478 26.07 -15.94 12.45
CA ILE A 478 26.10 -14.64 13.12
C ILE A 478 25.69 -14.87 14.57
N HIS A 479 26.53 -14.44 15.51
CA HIS A 479 26.14 -14.38 16.91
C HIS A 479 25.13 -13.25 17.04
N LEU A 480 23.91 -13.59 17.40
CA LEU A 480 22.85 -12.62 17.65
C LEU A 480 22.78 -12.40 19.16
N ASP A 481 22.60 -11.14 19.56
CA ASP A 481 22.37 -10.77 20.96
C ASP A 481 20.91 -11.04 21.41
N ILE A 482 20.14 -11.72 20.56
CA ILE A 482 18.73 -12.09 20.77
C ILE A 482 18.54 -13.57 20.45
N ASP A 483 17.45 -14.16 20.96
CA ASP A 483 17.05 -15.52 20.58
C ASP A 483 16.82 -15.62 19.07
N PRO A 484 17.58 -16.46 18.33
CA PRO A 484 17.41 -16.67 16.89
C PRO A 484 16.01 -17.18 16.49
N SER A 485 15.25 -17.75 17.44
CA SER A 485 13.87 -18.20 17.20
C SER A 485 12.93 -17.06 16.81
N VAL A 486 13.24 -15.82 17.23
CA VAL A 486 12.47 -14.59 16.95
C VAL A 486 12.60 -14.17 15.48
N LEU A 487 13.64 -14.61 14.77
CA LEU A 487 13.85 -14.26 13.37
C LEU A 487 13.10 -15.20 12.41
N HIS A 488 12.18 -14.61 11.66
CA HIS A 488 11.46 -15.31 10.58
C HIS A 488 12.31 -15.53 9.32
N PHE A 489 13.49 -14.94 9.22
CA PHE A 489 14.35 -15.01 8.04
C PHE A 489 15.81 -15.35 8.41
N ILE A 490 16.60 -15.76 7.41
CA ILE A 490 18.03 -16.02 7.60
C ILE A 490 18.84 -14.72 7.54
N VAL A 491 19.88 -14.64 8.38
CA VAL A 491 20.80 -13.50 8.47
C VAL A 491 22.24 -13.93 8.22
#